data_AF-A0A5C9EJM2-F1
#
_entry.id   AF-A0A5C9EJM2-F1
#
_cell.length_a   1.000
_cell.length_b   1.000
_cell.length_c   1.000
_cell.angle_alpha   90.00
_cell.angle_beta   90.00
_cell.angle_gamma   90.00
#
_symmetry.space_group_name_H-M   'P 1'
#
loop_
_entity.id
_entity.type
_entity.pdbx_description
1 polymer ?
#
loop_
_entity_poly.entity_id
_entity_poly.type
_entity_poly.pdbx_seq_one_letter_code
_entity_poly.pdbx_strand_id
1 'polypeptide(L)' 'MQQQEYKTYEEICLDKLREIGKSTAKEWSESLGYKTGSCLAKVIRRIKKHYSDKIIVYNTYPQRYEYRE' A
#
# COMPACT_ATOMS: atom_id res chain seq x y z
N MET A 1 26.01 -5.76 -14.48
CA MET A 1 24.63 -5.69 -15.01
C MET A 1 23.72 -5.31 -13.86
N GLN A 2 23.11 -4.13 -13.88
CA GLN A 2 22.06 -3.81 -12.90
C GLN A 2 20.83 -4.64 -13.25
N GLN A 3 20.43 -5.56 -12.37
CA GLN A 3 19.17 -6.29 -12.50
C GLN A 3 18.05 -5.28 -12.25
N GLN A 4 17.33 -4.91 -13.30
CA GLN A 4 16.16 -4.05 -13.18
C GLN A 4 15.01 -4.96 -12.71
N GLU A 5 14.80 -5.05 -11.39
CA GLU A 5 13.64 -5.76 -10.85
C GLU A 5 12.37 -5.02 -11.27
N TYR A 6 11.60 -5.65 -12.16
CA TYR A 6 10.28 -5.17 -12.53
C TYR A 6 9.33 -5.41 -11.35
N LYS A 7 9.01 -4.33 -10.62
CA LYS A 7 8.01 -4.38 -9.55
C LYS A 7 6.61 -4.20 -10.12
N THR A 8 5.69 -5.01 -9.64
CA THR A 8 4.26 -4.78 -9.85
C THR A 8 3.81 -3.50 -9.16
N TYR A 9 2.70 -2.94 -9.61
CA TYR A 9 2.17 -1.72 -9.00
C TYR A 9 1.77 -1.94 -7.54
N GLU A 10 1.28 -3.13 -7.20
CA GLU A 10 1.02 -3.56 -5.82
C GLU A 10 2.28 -3.54 -4.94
N GLU A 11 3.43 -3.99 -5.47
CA GLU A 11 4.72 -3.94 -4.76
C GLU A 11 5.23 -2.52 -4.58
N ILE A 12 5.09 -1.65 -5.58
CA ILE A 12 5.41 -0.22 -5.45
C ILE A 12 4.56 0.42 -4.35
N CYS A 13 3.28 0.07 -4.26
CA CYS A 13 2.41 0.56 -3.19
C CYS A 13 2.87 0.07 -1.82
N LEU A 14 3.26 -1.20 -1.69
CA LEU A 14 3.77 -1.78 -0.45
C LEU A 14 5.10 -1.14 -0.03
N ASP A 15 6.01 -0.90 -0.96
CA ASP A 15 7.26 -0.17 -0.70
C ASP A 15 6.97 1.24 -0.18
N LYS A 16 6.00 1.93 -0.80
CA LYS A 16 5.60 3.26 -0.32
C LYS A 16 4.96 3.20 1.06
N LEU A 17 4.17 2.16 1.35
CA LEU A 17 3.60 1.94 2.68
C LEU A 17 4.69 1.69 3.72
N ARG A 18 5.76 0.97 3.34
CA ARG A 18 6.94 0.76 4.18
C ARG A 18 7.67 2.07 4.47
N GLU A 19 7.78 2.95 3.49
CA GLU A 19 8.43 4.27 3.62
C GLU A 19 7.64 5.22 4.55
N ILE A 20 6.31 5.31 4.37
CA ILE A 20 5.45 6.24 5.15
C ILE A 20 5.02 5.67 6.51
N GLY A 21 5.18 4.37 6.71
CA GLY A 21 4.70 3.65 7.89
C GLY A 21 3.17 3.56 7.97
N LYS A 22 2.66 3.49 9.20
CA LYS A 22 1.23 3.30 9.47
C LYS A 22 0.39 4.48 8.99
N SER A 23 -0.46 4.24 7.99
CA SER A 23 -1.24 5.28 7.33
C SER A 23 -2.66 4.83 6.98
N THR A 24 -3.55 5.80 6.77
CA THR A 24 -4.89 5.55 6.22
C THR A 24 -4.84 5.34 4.71
N ALA A 25 -5.89 4.77 4.12
CA ALA A 25 -5.97 4.63 2.66
C ALA A 25 -5.87 5.99 1.92
N LYS A 26 -6.32 7.08 2.55
CA LYS A 26 -6.21 8.43 1.99
C LYS A 26 -4.75 8.89 1.99
N GLU A 27 -4.09 8.87 3.14
CA GLU A 27 -2.68 9.28 3.29
C GLU A 27 -1.75 8.44 2.40
N TRP A 28 -2.00 7.13 2.35
CA TRP A 28 -1.25 6.23 1.47
C TRP A 28 -1.46 6.59 -0.01
N SER A 29 -2.70 6.91 -0.42
CA SER A 29 -2.99 7.34 -1.79
C SER A 29 -2.36 8.68 -2.15
N GLU A 30 -2.37 9.64 -1.22
CA GLU A 30 -1.74 10.96 -1.38
C GLU A 30 -0.22 10.84 -1.51
N SER A 31 0.41 9.94 -0.75
CA SER A 31 1.86 9.68 -0.82
C SER A 31 2.33 9.13 -2.17
N LEU A 32 1.42 8.51 -2.93
CA LEU A 32 1.65 8.00 -4.29
C LEU A 32 1.33 9.05 -5.36
N GLY A 33 0.94 10.27 -4.97
CA GLY A 33 0.62 11.37 -5.88
C GLY A 33 -0.82 11.36 -6.43
N TYR A 34 -1.71 10.49 -5.92
CA TYR A 34 -3.11 10.52 -6.31
C TYR A 34 -3.87 11.63 -5.61
N LYS A 35 -4.60 12.43 -6.38
CA LYS A 35 -5.48 13.49 -5.87
C LYS A 35 -6.75 12.96 -5.18
N THR A 36 -7.09 11.69 -5.37
CA THR A 36 -8.31 11.07 -4.84
C THR A 36 -8.04 9.67 -4.29
N GLY A 37 -8.51 9.41 -3.06
CA GLY A 37 -8.29 8.13 -2.36
C GLY A 37 -9.00 6.91 -2.95
N SER A 38 -9.87 7.08 -3.95
CA SER A 38 -10.63 5.99 -4.57
C SER A 38 -9.77 5.08 -5.47
N CYS A 39 -8.67 5.58 -6.02
CA CYS A 39 -7.78 4.81 -6.89
C CYS A 39 -7.08 3.67 -6.12
N LEU A 40 -6.66 3.95 -4.89
CA LEU A 40 -5.92 2.98 -4.08
C LEU A 40 -6.82 1.87 -3.50
N ALA A 41 -8.14 2.08 -3.40
CA ALA A 41 -9.05 1.09 -2.83
C ALA A 41 -9.04 -0.26 -3.57
N LYS A 42 -8.97 -0.24 -4.92
CA LYS A 42 -8.86 -1.47 -5.74
C LYS A 42 -7.54 -2.19 -5.50
N VAL A 43 -6.46 -1.44 -5.33
CA VAL A 43 -5.10 -1.94 -5.13
C VAL A 43 -4.99 -2.56 -3.73
N ILE A 44 -5.49 -1.88 -2.69
CA ILE A 44 -5.59 -2.42 -1.32
C ILE A 44 -6.35 -3.75 -1.30
N ARG A 45 -7.44 -3.87 -2.06
CA ARG A 45 -8.19 -5.14 -2.17
C ARG A 45 -7.34 -6.25 -2.78
N ARG A 46 -6.53 -5.96 -3.80
CA ARG A 46 -5.61 -6.94 -4.40
C ARG A 46 -4.46 -7.29 -3.48
N ILE A 47 -3.87 -6.30 -2.81
CA ILE A 47 -2.82 -6.49 -1.80
C ILE A 47 -3.32 -7.38 -0.67
N LYS A 48 -4.50 -7.10 -0.11
CA LYS A 48 -5.13 -7.96 0.90
C LYS A 48 -5.37 -9.41 0.44
N LYS A 49 -5.52 -9.64 -0.87
CA LYS A 49 -5.78 -10.97 -1.43
C LYS A 49 -4.50 -11.74 -1.76
N HIS A 50 -3.49 -11.05 -2.31
CA HIS A 50 -2.29 -11.68 -2.88
C HIS A 50 -1.02 -11.47 -2.05
N TYR A 51 -1.03 -10.48 -1.16
CA TYR A 51 0.09 -10.08 -0.30
C TYR A 51 -0.39 -9.87 1.15
N SER A 52 -1.31 -10.72 1.61
CA SER A 52 -1.88 -10.64 2.96
C SER A 52 -0.84 -10.79 4.07
N ASP A 53 0.26 -11.46 3.76
CA ASP A 53 1.44 -11.65 4.61
C ASP A 53 2.28 -10.37 4.74
N LYS A 54 2.21 -9.43 3.78
CA LYS A 54 3.03 -8.20 3.75
C LYS A 54 2.30 -6.95 4.26
N ILE A 55 1.04 -7.08 4.68
CA ILE A 55 0.23 -5.95 5.14
C ILE A 55 -0.45 -6.24 6.48
N ILE A 56 -0.32 -5.31 7.42
CA ILE A 56 -1.07 -5.28 8.67
C ILE A 56 -2.27 -4.37 8.46
N VAL A 57 -3.45 -4.86 8.82
CA VAL A 57 -4.71 -4.14 8.68
C VAL A 57 -5.27 -3.89 10.08
N TYR A 58 -5.38 -2.62 10.45
CA TYR A 58 -5.93 -2.21 11.73
C TYR A 58 -7.44 -1.97 11.60
N ASN A 59 -8.23 -2.65 12.42
CA ASN A 59 -9.69 -2.52 12.43
C ASN A 59 -10.14 -1.27 13.21
N THR A 60 -9.74 -0.08 12.74
CA THR A 60 -10.10 1.24 13.28
C THR A 60 -10.94 2.02 12.27
N TYR A 61 -11.58 3.12 12.69
CA TYR A 61 -12.21 4.07 11.77
C TYR A 61 -11.52 5.45 11.87
N PRO A 62 -10.88 5.96 10.80
CA PRO A 62 -10.66 5.30 9.52
C PRO A 62 -9.72 4.09 9.62
N GLN A 63 -9.86 3.15 8.67
CA GLN A 63 -9.02 1.95 8.59
C GLN A 63 -7.57 2.33 8.30
N ARG A 64 -6.65 1.77 9.07
CA ARG A 64 -5.20 2.00 8.91
C ARG A 64 -4.48 0.76 8.42
N TYR A 65 -3.39 0.99 7.73
CA TYR A 65 -2.56 0.00 7.06
C TYR A 65 -1.10 0.22 7.41
N GLU A 66 -0.33 -0.84 7.51
CA GLU A 66 1.11 -0.79 7.74
C GLU A 66 1.77 -1.96 7.03
N TYR A 67 3.01 -1.78 6.58
CA TYR A 67 3.78 -2.85 5.97
C TYR A 67 4.25 -3.84 7.06
N ARG A 68 4.14 -5.14 6.80
CA ARG A 68 4.71 -6.16 7.67
C ARG A 68 6.13 -6.50 7.20
N GLU A 69 7.12 -6.20 8.04
CA GLU A 69 8.52 -6.60 7.81
C GLU A 69 8.75 -8.11 7.83
#